data_AF-A0AAP3GAZ6-F1
#
_entry.id   AF-A0AAP3GAZ6-F1
#
_cell.length_a   1.000
_cell.length_b   1.000
_cell.length_c   1.000
_cell.angle_alpha   90.00
_cell.angle_beta   90.00
_cell.angle_gamma   90.00
#
_symmetry.space_group_name_H-M   'P 1'
#
loop_
_entity.id
_entity.type
_entity.pdbx_description
1 polymer ?
#
loop_
_entity_poly.entity_id
_entity_poly.type
_entity_poly.pdbx_seq_one_letter_code
_entity_poly.pdbx_strand_id
1 'polypeptide(L)' 'MIGQVYQLQGMQWKVRDIFCKRNVKFARLQCLDERKQPWIVIVDFLDLVAKVRRIS' A
#
# COMPACT_ATOMS: atom_id res chain seq x y z
N MET A 1 -5.27 -0.69 -9.37
CA MET A 1 -4.28 -1.51 -8.64
C MET A 1 -3.07 -0.68 -8.29
N ILE A 2 -2.27 -0.22 -9.25
CA ILE A 2 -1.38 0.93 -9.06
C ILE A 2 -2.23 2.21 -9.03
N GLY A 3 -1.85 3.20 -8.24
CA GLY A 3 -2.57 4.46 -8.06
C GLY A 3 -3.76 4.40 -7.09
N GLN A 4 -4.23 3.19 -6.74
CA GLN A 4 -5.29 3.00 -5.75
C GLN A 4 -4.82 3.41 -4.35
N VAL A 5 -5.78 3.90 -3.57
CA VAL A 5 -5.54 4.32 -2.19
C VAL A 5 -6.32 3.39 -1.26
N TYR A 6 -5.64 3.00 -0.19
CA TYR A 6 -6.15 2.14 0.87
C TYR A 6 -6.08 2.90 2.18
N GLN A 7 -7.02 2.65 3.10
CA GLN A 7 -7.00 3.26 4.43
C GLN A 7 -6.95 2.20 5.52
N LEU A 8 -6.01 2.36 6.44
CA LEU A 8 -5.90 1.55 7.66
C LEU A 8 -5.68 2.49 8.84
N GLN A 9 -6.53 2.40 9.87
CA GLN A 9 -6.37 3.14 11.14
C GLN A 9 -6.11 4.65 10.95
N GLY A 10 -6.79 5.29 9.99
CA GLY A 10 -6.64 6.72 9.69
C GLY A 10 -5.49 7.07 8.74
N MET A 11 -4.56 6.15 8.47
CA MET A 11 -3.47 6.36 7.51
C MET A 11 -3.88 5.98 6.08
N GLN A 12 -3.47 6.79 5.11
CA GLN A 12 -3.70 6.56 3.68
C GLN A 12 -2.45 5.98 3.01
N TRP A 13 -2.65 4.92 2.24
CA TRP A 13 -1.61 4.14 1.56
C TRP A 13 -1.91 4.12 0.07
N LYS A 14 -1.07 4.78 -0.74
CA LYS A 14 -1.21 4.80 -2.20
C LYS A 14 -0.29 3.77 -2.84
N VAL A 15 -0.83 2.85 -3.62
CA VAL A 15 -0.02 1.88 -4.36
C VAL A 15 0.77 2.58 -5.45
N ARG A 16 2.09 2.48 -5.40
CA ARG A 16 3.01 3.02 -6.41
C ARG A 16 3.40 1.99 -7.45
N ASP A 17 3.64 0.77 -7.01
CA ASP A 17 4.12 -0.31 -7.88
C ASP A 17 3.77 -1.67 -7.28
N ILE A 18 3.68 -2.69 -8.12
CA ILE A 18 3.45 -4.08 -7.72
C ILE A 18 4.47 -4.95 -8.47
N PHE A 19 5.28 -5.70 -7.73
CA PHE A 19 6.33 -6.52 -8.30
C PHE A 19 6.35 -7.93 -7.68
N CYS A 20 6.84 -8.90 -8.44
CA CYS A 20 7.00 -10.28 -7.98
C CYS A 20 8.45 -10.53 -7.55
N LYS A 21 8.64 -11.16 -6.39
CA LYS A 21 9.95 -11.63 -5.93
C LYS A 21 9.80 -13.02 -5.35
N ARG A 22 10.54 -14.01 -5.89
CA ARG A 22 10.50 -15.42 -5.43
C ARG A 22 9.07 -15.98 -5.38
N ASN A 23 8.29 -15.79 -6.45
CA ASN A 23 6.86 -16.16 -6.56
C ASN A 23 5.89 -15.47 -5.57
N VAL A 24 6.35 -14.47 -4.81
CA VAL A 24 5.50 -13.67 -3.93
C VAL A 24 5.26 -12.30 -4.57
N LYS A 25 4.00 -11.83 -4.55
CA LYS A 25 3.63 -10.50 -5.04
C LYS A 25 3.77 -9.49 -3.92
N PHE A 26 4.52 -8.42 -4.15
CA PHE A 26 4.68 -7.31 -3.23
C PHE A 26 4.10 -6.04 -3.83
N ALA A 27 3.53 -5.18 -2.98
CA ALA A 27 3.17 -3.82 -3.33
C ALA A 27 4.10 -2.82 -2.65
N ARG A 28 4.58 -1.85 -3.43
CA ARG A 28 5.24 -0.65 -2.92
C ARG A 28 4.18 0.41 -2.69
N LEU A 29 4.03 0.84 -1.45
CA LEU A 29 3.04 1.82 -1.00
C LEU A 29 3.73 3.12 -0.62
N GLN A 30 3.12 4.24 -0.99
CA GLN A 30 3.46 5.55 -0.48
C GLN A 30 2.43 5.94 0.57
N CYS A 31 2.91 6.20 1.76
CA CYS A 31 2.09 6.49 2.92
C CYS A 31 2.30 7.95 3.29
N LEU A 32 1.25 8.62 3.76
CA LEU A 32 1.37 9.95 4.33
C LEU A 32 1.22 9.79 5.84
N ASP A 33 2.25 10.21 6.58
CA ASP A 33 2.13 10.34 8.03
C ASP A 33 1.18 11.50 8.41
N GLU A 34 0.91 11.68 9.70
CA GLU A 34 0.05 12.78 10.18
C GLU A 34 0.60 14.17 9.82
N ARG A 35 1.91 14.27 9.56
CA ARG A 35 2.60 15.48 9.11
C ARG A 35 2.64 15.61 7.57
N LYS A 36 1.92 14.73 6.86
CA LYS A 36 1.87 14.62 5.39
C LYS A 36 3.24 14.36 4.73
N GLN A 37 4.21 13.83 5.48
CA GLN A 37 5.48 13.42 4.91
C GLN A 37 5.34 12.06 4.22
N PRO A 38 5.79 11.94 2.96
CA PRO A 38 5.69 10.70 2.23
C PRO A 38 6.78 9.72 2.66
N TRP A 39 6.38 8.51 3.07
CA TRP A 39 7.32 7.40 3.30
C TRP A 39 6.90 6.16 2.52
N ILE A 40 7.88 5.31 2.18
CA ILE A 40 7.68 4.14 1.32
C ILE A 40 7.66 2.87 2.16
N VAL A 41 6.67 2.02 1.94
CA VAL A 41 6.54 0.70 2.56
C VAL A 41 6.41 -0.36 1.47
N ILE A 42 7.01 -1.53 1.70
CA ILE A 42 6.85 -2.69 0.85
C ILE A 42 6.11 -3.75 1.67
N VAL A 43 4.97 -4.20 1.17
CA VAL A 43 4.15 -5.22 1.82
C VAL A 43 3.84 -6.35 0.85
N ASP A 44 3.54 -7.53 1.39
CA ASP A 44 2.92 -8.59 0.60
C ASP A 44 1.56 -8.09 0.08
N PHE A 45 1.33 -8.29 -1.21
CA PHE A 45 0.14 -7.80 -1.90
C PHE A 45 -1.14 -8.50 -1.46
N LEU A 46 -1.06 -9.81 -1.16
CA LEU A 46 -2.21 -10.56 -0.67
C LEU A 46 -2.58 -10.11 0.75
N ASP A 47 -1.58 -9.90 1.60
CA ASP A 47 -1.78 -9.40 2.97
C ASP A 47 -2.38 -7.98 2.96
N LEU A 48 -1.95 -7.13 2.02
CA LEU A 48 -2.56 -5.83 1.80
C LEU A 48 -4.05 -5.97 1.47
N VAL A 49 -4.41 -6.71 0.42
CA VAL A 49 -5.82 -6.85 0.00
C VAL A 49 -6.69 -7.45 1.11
N ALA A 50 -6.14 -8.31 1.97
CA ALA A 50 -6.86 -8.91 3.09
C ALA A 50 -7.11 -7.94 4.26
N LYS A 51 -6.21 -6.98 4.51
CA LYS A 51 -6.22 -6.13 5.71
C LYS A 51 -6.76 -4.73 5.51
N VAL A 52 -6.82 -4.22 4.28
CA VAL A 52 -7.28 -2.84 4.03
C VAL A 52 -8.57 -2.76 3.24
N ARG A 53 -9.41 -1.81 3.66
CA ARG A 53 -10.57 -1.37 2.90
C ARG A 53 -10.11 -0.44 1.77
N ARG A 54 -10.41 -0.81 0.53
CA ARG A 54 -10.22 0.07 -0.62
C ARG A 54 -11.16 1.27 -0.49
N ILE A 55 -10.62 2.48 -0.67
CA ILE A 55 -11.39 3.73 -0.62
C ILE A 55 -11.47 4.44 -1.98
N SER A 56 -10.66 4.07 -2.97
CA SER A 56 -10.77 4.56 -4.37
C SER A 56 -10.05 3.66 -5.36
#